data_AF-K7FJT5-F1
#
_entry.id   AF-K7FJT5-F1
#
_cell.length_a   1.000
_cell.length_b   1.000
_cell.length_c   1.000
_cell.angle_alpha   90.00
_cell.angle_beta   90.00
_cell.angle_gamma   90.00
#
_symmetry.space_group_name_H-M   'P 1'
#
loop_
_entity.id
_entity.type
_entity.pdbx_description
1 polymer ?
#
loop_
_entity_poly.entity_id
_entity_poly.type
_entity_poly.pdbx_seq_one_letter_code
_entity_poly.pdbx_strand_id
1 'polypeptide(L)'
;MDLRKAKLLLWARMLVLWGMFNLPLPVASGEIPGSSPPSLLGREFITAFMQNDLQPTLSSDFRLLITAYDPATLITISMKKPALRVSVQASAGQTVTVKIPPYAEMTGSTVFDNTVVVWADSDISVLSFNSKSNSADTTPVYPVHSLGTEYYVITPTVGTDRYREFAIVAWEGPTTVEVYLKGAVIFQGKTHARGSKLTIKLEAHQAAQLQSPVDVSGTRIVSQKPVAVYVGHTCVTRATQCDHVSEQLLPVSSWGTSFIVPSLSSERQHDFLYVATSQTTQVEVQSGRSKISRALTAEQVMLYGIPSSTALLFSANARVQLMFFSNGGTKGNIRYDPFFMAIPAISSYCQSYHIYGFDDFENYALIIAKTSESAGVTIDKRPLHNVLWKPVLGTEYSWAEYSLGKGFQAHSMEHGSSPFGLLSVGIGNQKAFGSPAICASSEYSVVTPHPSA
;
A
#
# COMPACT_ATOMS: atom_id res chain seq x y z
N MET A 1 -36.76 -52.46 -48.58
CA MET A 1 -38.17 -52.86 -48.75
C MET A 1 -38.33 -54.11 -47.91
N ASP A 2 -38.90 -54.06 -46.72
CA ASP A 2 -40.34 -53.85 -46.55
C ASP A 2 -40.75 -53.02 -45.30
N LEU A 3 -42.01 -52.59 -45.31
CA LEU A 3 -42.61 -51.43 -44.66
C LEU A 3 -42.94 -51.55 -43.15
N ARG A 4 -42.71 -50.41 -42.48
CA ARG A 4 -43.44 -49.78 -41.36
C ARG A 4 -44.82 -50.37 -40.98
N LYS A 5 -44.99 -50.68 -39.69
CA LYS A 5 -46.19 -50.44 -38.84
C LYS A 5 -45.69 -50.21 -37.39
N ALA A 6 -45.51 -48.98 -36.91
CA ALA A 6 -46.51 -48.06 -36.33
C ALA A 6 -47.12 -48.52 -34.98
N LYS A 7 -46.81 -47.72 -33.94
CA LYS A 7 -47.55 -47.37 -32.70
C LYS A 7 -46.83 -47.77 -31.40
N LEU A 8 -46.35 -46.86 -30.55
CA LEU A 8 -47.01 -45.80 -29.73
C LEU A 8 -47.17 -46.28 -28.28
N LEU A 9 -46.60 -45.50 -27.35
CA LEU A 9 -46.92 -45.36 -25.91
C LEU A 9 -46.75 -46.61 -25.02
N LEU A 10 -45.70 -46.63 -24.19
CA LEU A 10 -45.65 -46.09 -22.81
C LEU A 10 -46.12 -47.13 -21.78
N TRP A 11 -45.58 -47.00 -20.56
CA TRP A 11 -45.87 -47.75 -19.32
C TRP A 11 -44.95 -48.95 -19.04
N ALA A 12 -43.71 -48.64 -18.67
CA ALA A 12 -42.95 -49.47 -17.74
C ALA A 12 -42.76 -48.68 -16.43
N ARG A 13 -43.46 -49.16 -15.40
CA ARG A 13 -43.29 -48.81 -13.99
C ARG A 13 -41.92 -49.29 -13.50
N MET A 14 -41.18 -48.46 -12.77
CA MET A 14 -40.66 -48.73 -11.42
C MET A 14 -40.06 -47.47 -10.78
N LEU A 15 -40.93 -46.72 -10.09
CA LEU A 15 -40.79 -46.25 -8.69
C LEU A 15 -39.83 -47.16 -7.87
N VAL A 16 -38.94 -46.75 -6.95
CA VAL A 16 -38.92 -45.67 -5.95
C VAL A 16 -37.46 -45.52 -5.45
N LEU A 17 -36.95 -44.28 -5.33
CA LEU A 17 -36.18 -43.72 -4.19
C LEU A 17 -35.56 -42.39 -4.61
N TRP A 18 -36.42 -41.37 -4.71
CA TRP A 18 -36.04 -39.97 -4.67
C TRP A 18 -36.36 -39.48 -3.26
N GLY A 19 -35.34 -39.05 -2.51
CA GLY A 19 -35.58 -38.54 -1.16
C GLY A 19 -34.30 -38.28 -0.39
N MET A 20 -33.84 -37.03 -0.50
CA MET A 20 -33.00 -36.33 0.47
C MET A 20 -31.54 -36.79 0.57
N PHE A 21 -30.63 -35.98 0.01
CA PHE A 21 -29.45 -35.42 0.70
C PHE A 21 -28.72 -34.48 -0.29
N ASN A 22 -29.33 -33.32 -0.59
CA ASN A 22 -28.56 -32.15 -1.01
C ASN A 22 -28.26 -31.35 0.26
N LEU A 23 -27.24 -31.78 1.00
CA LEU A 23 -26.63 -30.92 2.00
C LEU A 23 -25.71 -29.95 1.25
N PRO A 24 -25.78 -28.63 1.50
CA PRO A 24 -24.71 -27.74 1.07
C PRO A 24 -23.45 -28.19 1.81
N LEU A 25 -22.41 -28.52 1.05
CA LEU A 25 -21.08 -28.71 1.63
C LEU A 25 -20.74 -27.43 2.40
N PRO A 26 -20.38 -27.52 3.69
CA PRO A 26 -19.91 -26.35 4.40
C PRO A 26 -18.63 -25.91 3.68
N VAL A 27 -18.62 -24.67 3.20
CA VAL A 27 -17.38 -23.98 2.86
C VAL A 27 -16.59 -23.96 4.16
N ALA A 28 -15.66 -24.90 4.32
CA ALA A 28 -14.66 -24.81 5.34
C ALA A 28 -13.90 -23.52 5.04
N SER A 29 -14.13 -22.50 5.87
CA SER A 29 -13.24 -21.36 6.04
C SER A 29 -11.92 -21.93 6.54
N GLY A 30 -11.10 -22.41 5.59
CA GLY A 30 -9.71 -22.71 5.86
C GLY A 30 -9.05 -21.40 6.23
N GLU A 31 -8.85 -21.19 7.52
CA GLU A 31 -7.91 -20.20 8.01
C GLU A 31 -6.56 -20.53 7.36
N ILE A 32 -6.18 -19.70 6.39
CA ILE A 32 -4.84 -19.75 5.80
C ILE A 32 -3.87 -19.50 6.96
N PRO A 33 -2.89 -20.38 7.21
CA PRO A 33 -1.95 -20.23 8.33
C PRO A 33 -1.42 -18.81 8.43
N GLY A 34 -1.53 -18.23 9.64
CA GLY A 34 -1.33 -16.82 9.90
C GLY A 34 0.06 -16.35 9.49
N SER A 35 0.15 -15.49 8.49
CA SER A 35 1.23 -14.52 8.46
C SER A 35 0.81 -13.37 9.35
N SER A 36 1.69 -12.98 10.25
CA SER A 36 1.54 -11.70 10.93
C SER A 36 1.61 -10.58 9.89
N PRO A 37 0.81 -9.51 10.01
CA PRO A 37 0.95 -8.34 9.16
C PRO A 37 2.40 -7.80 9.27
N PRO A 38 2.93 -7.19 8.19
CA PRO A 38 4.29 -6.68 8.18
C PRO A 38 4.45 -5.60 9.26
N SER A 39 5.46 -5.75 10.10
CA SER A 39 5.80 -4.73 11.11
C SER A 39 6.34 -3.48 10.42
N LEU A 40 5.93 -2.30 10.87
CA LEU A 40 6.52 -1.01 10.52
C LEU A 40 7.58 -0.54 11.54
N LEU A 41 7.72 -1.28 12.65
CA LEU A 41 8.72 -1.04 13.68
C LEU A 41 9.94 -1.91 13.43
N GLY A 42 11.13 -1.32 13.51
CA GLY A 42 12.39 -2.05 13.39
C GLY A 42 13.61 -1.16 13.61
N ARG A 43 14.80 -1.71 13.35
CA ARG A 43 16.09 -1.04 13.61
C ARG A 43 16.91 -0.77 12.36
N GLU A 44 16.59 -1.48 11.28
CA GLU A 44 17.33 -1.45 10.04
C GLU A 44 16.36 -1.19 8.91
N PHE A 45 16.61 -0.14 8.13
CA PHE A 45 15.78 0.26 7.01
C PHE A 45 16.66 0.63 5.82
N ILE A 46 16.11 0.40 4.64
CA ILE A 46 16.67 0.89 3.39
C ILE A 46 15.57 1.44 2.50
N THR A 47 15.81 2.61 1.93
CA THR A 47 14.87 3.30 1.07
C THR A 47 15.61 3.96 -0.10
N ALA A 48 14.84 4.34 -1.12
CA ALA A 48 15.33 5.03 -2.28
C ALA A 48 14.28 6.05 -2.76
N PHE A 49 14.74 7.17 -3.31
CA PHE A 49 13.88 8.20 -3.86
C PHE A 49 13.76 7.97 -5.37
N MET A 50 12.64 7.40 -5.82
CA MET A 50 12.37 7.22 -7.25
C MET A 50 12.28 8.56 -7.98
N GLN A 51 12.42 8.53 -9.30
CA GLN A 51 12.40 9.73 -10.12
C GLN A 51 11.05 10.47 -9.99
N ASN A 52 11.11 11.73 -9.56
CA ASN A 52 9.94 12.59 -9.46
C ASN A 52 9.97 13.59 -10.62
N ASP A 53 9.12 13.38 -11.64
CA ASP A 53 9.12 14.14 -12.89
C ASP A 53 10.46 14.03 -13.70
N LEU A 54 10.66 14.83 -14.75
CA LEU A 54 11.75 14.62 -15.71
C LEU A 54 13.14 15.08 -15.25
N GLN A 55 13.24 16.15 -14.46
CA GLN A 55 14.55 16.74 -14.13
C GLN A 55 14.82 16.78 -12.63
N PRO A 56 16.02 16.33 -12.20
CA PRO A 56 16.52 16.63 -10.86
C PRO A 56 16.58 18.13 -10.64
N THR A 57 16.22 18.56 -9.43
CA THR A 57 16.35 19.96 -9.02
C THR A 57 16.98 20.03 -7.64
N LEU A 58 17.82 21.04 -7.41
CA LEU A 58 18.37 21.30 -6.09
C LEU A 58 17.31 21.80 -5.09
N SER A 59 16.13 22.17 -5.59
CA SER A 59 14.99 22.56 -4.77
C SER A 59 14.13 21.38 -4.30
N SER A 60 14.49 20.13 -4.63
CA SER A 60 13.77 18.95 -4.13
C SER A 60 13.83 18.90 -2.60
N ASP A 61 12.71 18.58 -1.97
CA ASP A 61 12.58 18.37 -0.54
C ASP A 61 12.34 16.89 -0.23
N PHE A 62 13.42 16.17 -0.04
CA PHE A 62 13.40 14.77 0.38
C PHE A 62 13.62 14.69 1.88
N ARG A 63 12.72 14.01 2.59
CA ARG A 63 12.78 13.92 4.05
C ARG A 63 12.47 12.50 4.52
N LEU A 64 13.14 12.10 5.59
CA LEU A 64 12.73 10.97 6.41
C LEU A 64 12.17 11.50 7.72
N LEU A 65 10.96 11.10 8.08
CA LEU A 65 10.37 11.33 9.38
C LEU A 65 10.56 10.06 10.18
N ILE A 66 11.37 10.13 11.23
CA ILE A 66 11.78 8.98 12.02
C ILE A 66 11.27 9.14 13.44
N THR A 67 10.44 8.22 13.90
CA THR A 67 9.89 8.23 15.26
C THR A 67 10.49 7.11 16.08
N ALA A 68 11.02 7.48 17.25
CA ALA A 68 11.60 6.56 18.22
C ALA A 68 10.58 6.14 19.29
N TYR A 69 10.75 4.94 19.82
CA TYR A 69 9.87 4.37 20.84
C TYR A 69 10.56 4.15 22.20
N ASP A 70 11.89 4.26 22.24
CA ASP A 70 12.69 4.14 23.46
C ASP A 70 13.16 5.51 23.98
N PRO A 71 13.44 5.67 25.29
CA PRO A 71 13.76 6.97 25.90
C PRO A 71 14.98 7.69 25.28
N ALA A 72 15.92 6.92 24.75
CA ALA A 72 17.11 7.43 24.06
C ALA A 72 17.49 6.46 22.93
N THR A 73 17.17 6.83 21.70
CA THR A 73 17.49 6.04 20.50
C THR A 73 18.51 6.78 19.65
N LEU A 74 19.65 6.14 19.37
CA LEU A 74 20.64 6.66 18.44
C LEU A 74 20.33 6.16 17.03
N ILE A 75 20.10 7.10 16.11
CA ILE A 75 19.74 6.81 14.73
C ILE A 75 20.87 7.30 13.81
N THR A 76 21.35 6.44 12.91
CA THR A 76 22.36 6.76 11.91
C THR A 76 21.76 6.62 10.52
N ILE A 77 21.81 7.70 9.75
CA ILE A 77 21.38 7.78 8.36
C ILE A 77 22.62 7.87 7.48
N SER A 78 22.69 7.08 6.42
CA SER A 78 23.85 7.09 5.52
C SER A 78 23.50 6.85 4.06
N MET A 79 24.36 7.35 3.18
CA MET A 79 24.35 7.11 1.74
C MET A 79 25.76 6.79 1.26
N LYS A 80 25.86 5.94 0.24
CA LYS A 80 27.16 5.60 -0.37
C LYS A 80 27.59 6.63 -1.41
N LYS A 81 26.66 7.15 -2.22
CA LYS A 81 26.93 8.21 -3.21
C LYS A 81 25.82 9.29 -3.20
N PRO A 82 26.15 10.57 -2.95
CA PRO A 82 27.39 11.03 -2.34
C PRO A 82 27.59 10.35 -0.97
N ALA A 83 28.83 10.22 -0.52
CA ALA A 83 29.10 9.65 0.79
C ALA A 83 28.55 10.61 1.86
N LEU A 84 27.53 10.15 2.59
CA LEU A 84 26.88 10.90 3.66
C LEU A 84 26.72 9.99 4.86
N ARG A 85 26.96 10.52 6.05
CA ARG A 85 26.62 9.87 7.31
C ARG A 85 26.22 10.94 8.32
N VAL A 86 25.03 10.81 8.87
CA VAL A 86 24.46 11.71 9.87
C VAL A 86 23.92 10.85 11.01
N SER A 87 24.14 11.28 12.24
CA SER A 87 23.54 10.66 13.41
C SER A 87 22.67 11.66 14.14
N VAL A 88 21.50 11.23 14.58
CA VAL A 88 20.54 11.99 15.37
C VAL A 88 20.11 11.16 16.57
N GLN A 89 19.61 11.83 17.61
CA GLN A 89 18.99 11.17 18.75
C GLN A 89 17.52 11.56 18.82
N ALA A 90 16.68 10.63 19.25
CA ALA A 90 15.27 10.86 19.49
C ALA A 90 14.87 10.14 20.78
N SER A 91 13.96 10.75 21.54
CA SER A 91 13.30 10.13 22.68
C SER A 91 11.99 9.44 22.29
N ALA A 92 11.43 8.65 23.20
CA ALA A 92 10.18 7.93 22.97
C ALA A 92 9.04 8.87 22.55
N GLY A 93 8.36 8.53 21.45
CA GLY A 93 7.30 9.33 20.83
C GLY A 93 7.78 10.55 20.06
N GLN A 94 9.08 10.88 20.08
CA GLN A 94 9.63 12.00 19.34
C GLN A 94 9.87 11.61 17.87
N THR A 95 9.36 12.44 16.96
CA THR A 95 9.70 12.39 15.54
C THR A 95 10.84 13.36 15.23
N VAL A 96 11.89 12.87 14.59
CA VAL A 96 12.95 13.69 14.00
C VAL A 96 12.81 13.71 12.48
N THR A 97 12.88 14.91 11.90
CA THR A 97 12.85 15.09 10.44
C THR A 97 14.27 15.23 9.92
N VAL A 98 14.71 14.30 9.08
CA VAL A 98 16.05 14.29 8.47
C VAL A 98 15.92 14.66 7.01
N LYS A 99 16.54 15.77 6.60
CA LYS A 99 16.58 16.17 5.19
C LYS A 99 17.60 15.32 4.43
N ILE A 100 17.16 14.74 3.33
CA ILE A 100 18.00 13.96 2.42
C ILE A 100 18.42 14.85 1.24
N PRO A 101 19.69 14.83 0.82
CA PRO A 101 20.13 15.63 -0.31
C PRO A 101 19.38 15.29 -1.60
N PRO A 102 19.11 16.27 -2.49
CA PRO A 102 18.49 16.02 -3.80
C PRO A 102 19.20 14.97 -4.66
N TYR A 103 20.50 14.73 -4.43
CA TYR A 103 21.27 13.67 -5.09
C TYR A 103 20.81 12.24 -4.77
N ALA A 104 19.89 12.05 -3.83
CA ALA A 104 19.26 10.75 -3.57
C ALA A 104 18.24 10.34 -4.64
N GLU A 105 17.78 11.28 -5.49
CA GLU A 105 16.86 10.96 -6.59
C GLU A 105 17.53 9.99 -7.59
N MET A 106 16.88 8.88 -7.86
CA MET A 106 17.29 7.93 -8.89
C MET A 106 16.69 8.33 -10.23
N THR A 107 17.44 9.07 -11.06
CA THR A 107 16.93 9.50 -12.38
C THR A 107 17.31 8.53 -13.49
N GLY A 108 16.29 8.11 -14.25
CA GLY A 108 16.40 7.21 -15.38
C GLY A 108 16.27 5.73 -14.97
N SER A 109 16.74 4.86 -15.86
CA SER A 109 16.56 3.42 -15.71
C SER A 109 17.89 2.70 -15.75
N THR A 110 18.48 2.50 -14.57
CA THR A 110 19.82 1.92 -14.37
C THR A 110 19.98 1.43 -12.92
N VAL A 111 21.20 1.04 -12.56
CA VAL A 111 21.61 0.72 -11.19
C VAL A 111 22.18 1.98 -10.52
N PHE A 112 21.85 2.17 -9.24
CA PHE A 112 22.22 3.32 -8.43
C PHE A 112 22.87 2.91 -7.10
N ASP A 113 23.75 3.78 -6.60
CA ASP A 113 24.44 3.66 -5.30
C ASP A 113 23.98 4.76 -4.30
N ASN A 114 22.90 5.49 -4.60
CA ASN A 114 22.41 6.63 -3.80
C ASN A 114 21.19 6.26 -2.93
N THR A 115 21.09 4.99 -2.53
CA THR A 115 20.10 4.54 -1.53
C THR A 115 20.41 5.15 -0.16
N VAL A 116 19.37 5.25 0.67
CA VAL A 116 19.49 5.74 2.05
C VAL A 116 19.31 4.57 3.01
N VAL A 117 20.31 4.35 3.84
CA VAL A 117 20.31 3.35 4.91
C VAL A 117 20.05 4.04 6.24
N VAL A 118 19.12 3.51 7.03
CA VAL A 118 18.85 3.95 8.40
C VAL A 118 19.12 2.79 9.34
N TRP A 119 19.95 3.04 10.35
CA TRP A 119 20.25 2.10 11.43
C TRP A 119 19.91 2.76 12.77
N ALA A 120 19.31 2.01 13.68
CA ALA A 120 19.03 2.45 15.05
C ALA A 120 19.41 1.37 16.06
N ASP A 121 19.78 1.78 17.27
CA ASP A 121 20.06 0.84 18.37
C ASP A 121 18.79 0.25 19.01
N SER A 122 17.66 0.92 18.78
CA SER A 122 16.34 0.61 19.34
C SER A 122 15.26 0.73 18.25
N ASP A 123 14.06 0.22 18.52
CA ASP A 123 13.01 0.20 17.50
C ASP A 123 12.55 1.63 17.16
N ILE A 124 12.45 1.89 15.86
CA ILE A 124 11.97 3.13 15.25
C ILE A 124 10.95 2.79 14.17
N SER A 125 10.30 3.82 13.65
CA SER A 125 9.50 3.76 12.44
C SER A 125 9.88 4.90 11.51
N VAL A 126 9.73 4.70 10.20
CA VAL A 126 10.22 5.64 9.19
C VAL A 126 9.13 5.90 8.15
N LEU A 127 8.83 7.17 7.92
CA LEU A 127 8.04 7.64 6.77
C LEU A 127 8.95 8.40 5.81
N SER A 128 8.91 8.05 4.53
CA SER A 128 9.58 8.80 3.47
C SER A 128 8.65 9.86 2.90
N PHE A 129 9.18 11.05 2.63
CA PHE A 129 8.50 12.14 1.94
C PHE A 129 9.34 12.59 0.75
N ASN A 130 8.79 12.45 -0.45
CA ASN A 130 9.42 12.83 -1.72
C ASN A 130 8.64 14.01 -2.31
N SER A 131 9.20 15.22 -2.29
CA SER A 131 8.51 16.39 -2.84
C SER A 131 9.37 17.29 -3.71
N LYS A 132 8.71 17.86 -4.72
CA LYS A 132 9.11 19.01 -5.55
C LYS A 132 8.00 20.07 -5.50
N SER A 133 8.19 21.21 -6.15
CA SER A 133 7.29 22.37 -6.02
C SER A 133 5.80 22.06 -6.22
N ASN A 134 5.47 21.22 -7.20
CA ASN A 134 4.09 20.83 -7.56
C ASN A 134 3.94 19.30 -7.61
N SER A 135 4.66 18.60 -6.73
CA SER A 135 4.56 17.14 -6.67
C SER A 135 5.01 16.68 -5.30
N ALA A 136 4.28 15.74 -4.70
CA ALA A 136 4.64 15.21 -3.40
C ALA A 136 4.04 13.83 -3.20
N ASP A 137 4.82 12.93 -2.62
CA ASP A 137 4.26 11.68 -2.13
C ASP A 137 4.90 11.26 -0.81
N THR A 138 4.17 10.42 -0.09
CA THR A 138 4.60 9.82 1.18
C THR A 138 4.50 8.32 1.10
N THR A 139 5.43 7.59 1.70
CA THR A 139 5.27 6.13 1.85
C THR A 139 5.93 5.64 3.13
N PRO A 140 5.28 4.73 3.89
CA PRO A 140 5.93 4.02 4.98
C PRO A 140 7.15 3.26 4.47
N VAL A 141 8.27 3.37 5.19
CA VAL A 141 9.46 2.57 4.89
C VAL A 141 9.44 1.34 5.77
N TYR A 142 9.27 0.17 5.16
CA TYR A 142 9.25 -1.09 5.89
C TYR A 142 10.67 -1.47 6.36
N PRO A 143 10.83 -1.94 7.61
CA PRO A 143 12.10 -2.41 8.13
C PRO A 143 12.56 -3.65 7.37
N VAL A 144 13.87 -3.89 7.38
CA VAL A 144 14.53 -4.97 6.64
C VAL A 144 13.92 -6.35 6.93
N HIS A 145 13.58 -6.62 8.20
CA HIS A 145 13.00 -7.92 8.59
C HIS A 145 11.57 -8.14 8.06
N SER A 146 10.89 -7.08 7.60
CA SER A 146 9.57 -7.14 6.95
C SER A 146 9.67 -7.26 5.42
N LEU A 147 10.88 -7.18 4.86
CA LEU A 147 11.12 -7.39 3.44
C LEU A 147 11.05 -8.88 3.08
N GLY A 148 10.79 -9.17 1.81
CA GLY A 148 10.69 -10.54 1.29
C GLY A 148 11.38 -10.68 -0.05
N THR A 149 11.16 -11.82 -0.69
CA THR A 149 11.87 -12.21 -1.92
C THR A 149 11.00 -12.22 -3.17
N GLU A 150 9.68 -12.10 -3.03
CA GLU A 150 8.73 -12.17 -4.14
C GLU A 150 7.72 -11.03 -4.10
N TYR A 151 7.57 -10.33 -5.23
CA TYR A 151 6.71 -9.16 -5.40
C TYR A 151 6.04 -9.15 -6.77
N TYR A 152 4.90 -8.45 -6.88
CA TYR A 152 4.22 -8.15 -8.14
C TYR A 152 4.07 -6.65 -8.31
N VAL A 153 4.58 -6.12 -9.42
CA VAL A 153 4.53 -4.68 -9.72
C VAL A 153 3.08 -4.22 -9.94
N ILE A 154 2.72 -3.09 -9.33
CA ILE A 154 1.42 -2.43 -9.48
C ILE A 154 1.70 -0.97 -9.80
N THR A 155 1.37 -0.51 -11.00
CA THR A 155 1.56 0.89 -11.39
C THR A 155 0.24 1.47 -11.88
N PRO A 156 -0.01 2.77 -11.69
CA PRO A 156 -1.12 3.43 -12.37
C PRO A 156 -1.05 3.17 -13.88
N THR A 157 -2.09 2.51 -14.40
CA THR A 157 -2.23 2.21 -15.83
C THR A 157 -2.84 3.37 -16.60
N VAL A 158 -3.32 4.38 -15.87
CA VAL A 158 -3.92 5.61 -16.38
C VAL A 158 -2.89 6.74 -16.41
N GLY A 159 -3.09 7.74 -17.27
CA GLY A 159 -2.24 8.94 -17.32
C GLY A 159 -1.29 9.00 -18.52
N THR A 160 -0.40 9.99 -18.50
CA THR A 160 0.41 10.56 -19.60
C THR A 160 1.32 9.58 -20.36
N ASP A 161 2.09 10.12 -21.31
CA ASP A 161 3.24 9.51 -21.99
C ASP A 161 4.51 9.37 -21.11
N ARG A 162 4.43 9.70 -19.82
CA ARG A 162 5.54 9.55 -18.87
C ARG A 162 5.70 8.09 -18.43
N TYR A 163 6.73 7.84 -17.63
CA TYR A 163 7.14 6.50 -17.30
C TYR A 163 6.45 5.98 -16.05
N ARG A 164 5.88 4.78 -16.18
CA ARG A 164 5.66 3.87 -15.06
C ARG A 164 7.01 3.37 -14.60
N GLU A 165 7.19 3.26 -13.30
CA GLU A 165 8.48 2.87 -12.76
C GLU A 165 8.36 1.97 -11.55
N PHE A 166 9.42 1.20 -11.33
CA PHE A 166 9.61 0.44 -10.11
C PHE A 166 11.09 0.36 -9.79
N ALA A 167 11.40 0.33 -8.50
CA ALA A 167 12.77 0.19 -8.02
C ALA A 167 12.90 -1.03 -7.12
N ILE A 168 14.02 -1.74 -7.25
CA ILE A 168 14.38 -2.88 -6.41
C ILE A 168 15.63 -2.49 -5.62
N VAL A 169 15.56 -2.54 -4.30
CA VAL A 169 16.61 -2.04 -3.40
C VAL A 169 17.16 -3.19 -2.58
N ALA A 170 18.43 -3.51 -2.79
CA ALA A 170 19.13 -4.58 -2.09
C ALA A 170 19.62 -4.09 -0.72
N TRP A 171 19.28 -4.84 0.32
CA TRP A 171 19.81 -4.62 1.66
C TRP A 171 21.20 -5.26 1.83
N GLU A 172 21.22 -6.55 2.14
CA GLU A 172 22.41 -7.25 2.61
C GLU A 172 23.18 -7.95 1.50
N GLY A 173 24.45 -7.61 1.34
CA GLY A 173 25.38 -8.28 0.43
C GLY A 173 24.92 -8.31 -1.04
N PRO A 174 25.67 -9.00 -1.91
CA PRO A 174 25.24 -9.21 -3.28
C PRO A 174 23.98 -10.08 -3.35
N THR A 175 23.03 -9.73 -4.21
CA THR A 175 21.82 -10.50 -4.51
C THR A 175 21.54 -10.49 -6.02
N THR A 176 21.04 -11.61 -6.53
CA THR A 176 20.54 -11.71 -7.90
C THR A 176 19.01 -11.63 -7.89
N VAL A 177 18.47 -10.80 -8.76
CA VAL A 177 17.04 -10.57 -8.92
C VAL A 177 16.61 -10.97 -10.33
N GLU A 178 15.56 -11.77 -10.42
CA GLU A 178 14.91 -12.16 -11.67
C GLU A 178 13.59 -11.39 -11.82
N VAL A 179 13.45 -10.67 -12.94
CA VAL A 179 12.29 -9.84 -13.25
C VAL A 179 11.59 -10.41 -14.49
N TYR A 180 10.37 -10.91 -14.30
CA TYR A 180 9.54 -11.52 -15.34
C TYR A 180 8.55 -10.48 -15.88
N LEU A 181 8.89 -9.87 -17.01
CA LEU A 181 8.28 -8.63 -17.49
C LEU A 181 6.90 -8.82 -18.12
N LYS A 182 5.90 -8.03 -17.69
CA LYS A 182 4.57 -7.93 -18.35
C LYS A 182 4.46 -6.78 -19.35
N GLY A 183 5.39 -5.83 -19.31
CA GLY A 183 5.53 -4.73 -20.27
C GLY A 183 6.97 -4.62 -20.77
N ALA A 184 7.20 -3.93 -21.88
CA ALA A 184 8.55 -3.66 -22.33
C ALA A 184 9.19 -2.60 -21.42
N VAL A 185 10.41 -2.81 -20.96
CA VAL A 185 11.16 -1.84 -20.14
C VAL A 185 12.43 -1.43 -20.86
N ILE A 186 12.88 -0.20 -20.64
CA ILE A 186 14.21 0.23 -21.04
C ILE A 186 15.06 0.16 -19.78
N PHE A 187 16.17 -0.57 -19.77
CA PHE A 187 17.06 -0.67 -18.61
C PHE A 187 18.51 -0.63 -19.09
N GLN A 188 19.34 0.24 -18.48
CA GLN A 188 20.74 0.45 -18.87
C GLN A 188 20.92 0.71 -20.39
N GLY A 189 20.00 1.49 -20.97
CA GLY A 189 20.02 1.84 -22.40
C GLY A 189 19.58 0.72 -23.35
N LYS A 190 19.15 -0.44 -22.83
CA LYS A 190 18.67 -1.57 -23.63
C LYS A 190 17.17 -1.79 -23.44
N THR A 191 16.47 -2.03 -24.54
CA THR A 191 15.06 -2.43 -24.52
C THR A 191 14.95 -3.92 -24.20
N HIS A 192 14.16 -4.25 -23.18
CA HIS A 192 13.77 -5.60 -22.82
C HIS A 192 12.29 -5.79 -23.17
N ALA A 193 12.01 -6.79 -24.00
CA ALA A 193 10.66 -7.03 -24.50
C ALA A 193 9.72 -7.58 -23.42
N ARG A 194 8.41 -7.33 -23.59
CA ARG A 194 7.36 -8.01 -22.83
C ARG A 194 7.55 -9.53 -22.88
N GLY A 195 7.35 -10.20 -21.75
CA GLY A 195 7.50 -11.65 -21.62
C GLY A 195 8.93 -12.13 -21.46
N SER A 196 9.94 -11.24 -21.56
CA SER A 196 11.33 -11.61 -21.29
C SER A 196 11.64 -11.66 -19.80
N LYS A 197 12.66 -12.45 -19.44
CA LYS A 197 13.26 -12.46 -18.11
C LYS A 197 14.51 -11.58 -18.09
N LEU A 198 14.54 -10.60 -17.20
CA LEU A 198 15.72 -9.78 -16.92
C LEU A 198 16.36 -10.26 -15.62
N THR A 199 17.67 -10.54 -15.65
CA THR A 199 18.44 -10.89 -14.45
C THR A 199 19.34 -9.72 -14.07
N ILE A 200 19.13 -9.16 -12.88
CA ILE A 200 19.86 -8.01 -12.34
C ILE A 200 20.70 -8.49 -11.16
N LYS A 201 21.97 -8.10 -11.13
CA LYS A 201 22.84 -8.29 -9.96
C LYS A 201 22.94 -6.97 -9.23
N LEU A 202 22.65 -6.98 -7.94
CA LEU A 202 22.76 -5.82 -7.07
C LEU A 202 23.77 -6.13 -5.97
N GLU A 203 24.71 -5.22 -5.75
CA GLU A 203 25.58 -5.23 -4.56
C GLU A 203 24.81 -4.73 -3.34
N ALA A 204 25.41 -4.85 -2.15
CA ALA A 204 24.85 -4.31 -0.91
C ALA A 204 24.52 -2.81 -1.06
N HIS A 205 23.32 -2.44 -0.62
CA HIS A 205 22.79 -1.08 -0.67
C HIS A 205 22.70 -0.46 -2.08
N GLN A 206 22.66 -1.27 -3.14
CA GLN A 206 22.33 -0.78 -4.48
C GLN A 206 20.84 -0.87 -4.77
N ALA A 207 20.38 0.00 -5.65
CA ALA A 207 19.04 -0.06 -6.21
C ALA A 207 19.08 -0.20 -7.73
N ALA A 208 18.11 -0.90 -8.31
CA ALA A 208 17.85 -0.88 -9.75
C ALA A 208 16.48 -0.26 -9.99
N GLN A 209 16.43 0.86 -10.70
CA GLN A 209 15.17 1.46 -11.15
C GLN A 209 14.93 1.09 -12.61
N LEU A 210 13.69 0.69 -12.90
CA LEU A 210 13.23 0.32 -14.22
C LEU A 210 12.07 1.22 -14.63
N GLN A 211 12.15 1.79 -15.82
CA GLN A 211 11.13 2.68 -16.37
C GLN A 211 10.53 2.10 -17.66
N SER A 212 9.22 2.32 -17.84
CA SER A 212 8.47 1.86 -18.99
C SER A 212 7.45 2.88 -19.47
N PRO A 213 7.35 3.11 -20.79
CA PRO A 213 6.26 3.90 -21.37
C PRO A 213 4.93 3.11 -21.44
N VAL A 214 4.95 1.80 -21.18
CA VAL A 214 3.78 0.92 -21.24
C VAL A 214 3.48 0.31 -19.88
N ASP A 215 2.28 -0.25 -19.72
CA ASP A 215 1.91 -0.95 -18.49
C ASP A 215 2.84 -2.13 -18.20
N VAL A 216 3.40 -2.14 -16.98
CA VAL A 216 4.27 -3.18 -16.43
C VAL A 216 3.63 -3.90 -15.25
N SER A 217 2.38 -3.60 -14.93
CA SER A 217 1.64 -4.21 -13.83
C SER A 217 1.55 -5.73 -14.01
N GLY A 218 1.70 -6.46 -12.91
CA GLY A 218 1.80 -7.92 -12.91
C GLY A 218 3.21 -8.46 -13.22
N THR A 219 4.21 -7.60 -13.46
CA THR A 219 5.61 -8.02 -13.53
C THR A 219 6.01 -8.67 -12.22
N ARG A 220 6.49 -9.92 -12.28
CA ARG A 220 6.90 -10.69 -11.09
C ARG A 220 8.38 -10.48 -10.83
N ILE A 221 8.72 -10.16 -9.59
CA ILE A 221 10.10 -9.96 -9.13
C ILE A 221 10.41 -11.09 -8.15
N VAL A 222 11.48 -11.84 -8.39
CA VAL A 222 11.96 -12.91 -7.52
C VAL A 222 13.44 -12.66 -7.21
N SER A 223 13.81 -12.64 -5.95
CA SER A 223 15.17 -12.32 -5.50
C SER A 223 15.74 -13.42 -4.61
N GLN A 224 17.07 -13.56 -4.60
CA GLN A 224 17.76 -14.56 -3.76
C GLN A 224 17.77 -14.19 -2.27
N LYS A 225 17.69 -12.89 -1.97
CA LYS A 225 17.69 -12.32 -0.62
C LYS A 225 16.60 -11.26 -0.51
N PRO A 226 16.09 -10.94 0.70
CA PRO A 226 15.09 -9.90 0.87
C PRO A 226 15.50 -8.56 0.25
N VAL A 227 14.56 -7.93 -0.46
CA VAL A 227 14.74 -6.62 -1.11
C VAL A 227 13.53 -5.74 -0.82
N ALA A 228 13.72 -4.42 -0.81
CA ALA A 228 12.59 -3.49 -0.88
C ALA A 228 12.19 -3.27 -2.34
N VAL A 229 10.89 -3.19 -2.61
CA VAL A 229 10.38 -2.90 -3.96
C VAL A 229 9.47 -1.69 -3.88
N TYR A 230 9.78 -0.66 -4.66
CA TYR A 230 8.96 0.53 -4.83
C TYR A 230 8.30 0.48 -6.20
N VAL A 231 7.09 1.00 -6.32
CA VAL A 231 6.35 1.10 -7.58
C VAL A 231 5.68 2.46 -7.69
N GLY A 232 5.46 2.91 -8.92
CA GLY A 232 4.90 4.23 -9.10
C GLY A 232 4.90 4.72 -10.53
N HIS A 233 4.92 6.04 -10.64
CA HIS A 233 4.91 6.75 -11.90
C HIS A 233 5.66 8.08 -11.75
N THR A 234 6.53 8.37 -12.70
CA THR A 234 7.34 9.60 -12.71
C THR A 234 6.46 10.86 -12.69
N CYS A 235 5.40 10.88 -13.50
CA CYS A 235 4.35 11.92 -13.44
C CYS A 235 3.02 11.44 -14.03
N VAL A 236 2.05 11.05 -13.19
CA VAL A 236 0.73 10.52 -13.61
C VAL A 236 -0.31 11.63 -13.64
N THR A 237 -1.08 11.77 -14.72
CA THR A 237 -2.16 12.77 -14.84
C THR A 237 -3.53 12.11 -15.03
N ARG A 238 -4.59 12.76 -14.54
CA ARG A 238 -5.97 12.40 -14.87
C ARG A 238 -6.86 13.64 -14.96
N ALA A 239 -7.43 14.10 -13.86
CA ALA A 239 -8.38 15.21 -13.85
C ALA A 239 -7.70 16.61 -13.78
N THR A 240 -6.43 16.63 -13.42
CA THR A 240 -5.67 17.84 -13.08
C THR A 240 -4.25 17.76 -13.66
N GLN A 241 -3.25 18.42 -13.04
CA GLN A 241 -1.87 18.30 -13.49
C GLN A 241 -1.31 16.91 -13.12
N CYS A 242 -0.09 16.62 -13.55
CA CYS A 242 0.53 15.35 -13.22
C CYS A 242 1.26 15.43 -11.88
N ASP A 243 1.19 14.37 -11.08
CA ASP A 243 1.95 14.22 -9.83
C ASP A 243 2.86 12.99 -9.92
N HIS A 244 3.93 12.99 -9.13
CA HIS A 244 4.69 11.78 -8.86
C HIS A 244 3.92 10.90 -7.90
N VAL A 245 3.98 9.59 -8.10
CA VAL A 245 3.49 8.63 -7.12
C VAL A 245 4.52 7.53 -6.92
N SER A 246 4.72 7.10 -5.68
CA SER A 246 5.73 6.14 -5.28
C SER A 246 5.35 5.46 -3.97
N GLU A 247 5.11 4.15 -4.04
CA GLU A 247 4.74 3.34 -2.89
C GLU A 247 5.65 2.14 -2.71
N GLN A 248 6.03 1.84 -1.46
CA GLN A 248 6.74 0.60 -1.14
C GLN A 248 5.75 -0.58 -1.08
N LEU A 249 6.00 -1.59 -1.90
CA LEU A 249 5.20 -2.81 -1.92
C LEU A 249 5.49 -3.73 -0.73
N LEU A 250 4.47 -4.51 -0.39
CA LEU A 250 4.57 -5.64 0.51
C LEU A 250 5.00 -6.89 -0.27
N PRO A 251 5.85 -7.77 0.30
CA PRO A 251 6.12 -9.07 -0.31
C PRO A 251 4.85 -9.92 -0.31
N VAL A 252 4.75 -10.88 -1.24
CA VAL A 252 3.57 -11.76 -1.38
C VAL A 252 3.21 -12.48 -0.07
N SER A 253 4.20 -12.81 0.76
CA SER A 253 4.01 -13.42 2.08
C SER A 253 3.23 -12.55 3.08
N SER A 254 3.19 -11.23 2.86
CA SER A 254 2.57 -10.23 3.74
C SER A 254 1.22 -9.70 3.22
N TRP A 255 0.72 -10.26 2.11
CA TRP A 255 -0.55 -9.85 1.52
C TRP A 255 -1.76 -10.31 2.35
N GLY A 256 -2.88 -9.60 2.24
CA GLY A 256 -4.10 -9.84 3.01
C GLY A 256 -5.29 -10.32 2.16
N THR A 257 -6.41 -10.63 2.82
CA THR A 257 -7.60 -11.21 2.15
C THR A 257 -8.86 -10.37 2.30
N SER A 258 -8.90 -9.39 3.20
CA SER A 258 -10.09 -8.57 3.47
C SER A 258 -9.68 -7.12 3.72
N PHE A 259 -10.37 -6.19 3.06
CA PHE A 259 -10.03 -4.77 3.03
C PHE A 259 -11.29 -3.92 3.06
N ILE A 260 -11.20 -2.76 3.70
CA ILE A 260 -12.20 -1.70 3.60
C ILE A 260 -11.54 -0.54 2.87
N VAL A 261 -12.17 -0.10 1.78
CA VAL A 261 -11.68 0.99 0.94
C VAL A 261 -12.67 2.16 1.08
N PRO A 262 -12.40 3.14 1.95
CA PRO A 262 -13.22 4.35 2.02
C PRO A 262 -13.04 5.19 0.76
N SER A 263 -14.10 5.91 0.36
CA SER A 263 -13.96 7.01 -0.60
C SER A 263 -13.46 8.27 0.10
N LEU A 264 -12.81 9.14 -0.67
CA LEU A 264 -12.48 10.50 -0.21
C LEU A 264 -13.73 11.37 -0.23
N SER A 265 -13.72 12.53 0.40
CA SER A 265 -14.74 13.56 0.13
C SER A 265 -14.23 14.52 -0.97
N SER A 266 -14.89 14.52 -2.13
CA SER A 266 -14.55 15.36 -3.29
C SER A 266 -15.72 15.45 -4.25
N GLU A 267 -15.80 16.54 -5.01
CA GLU A 267 -16.99 16.92 -5.80
C GLU A 267 -17.20 16.09 -7.08
N ARG A 268 -16.17 15.41 -7.59
CA ARG A 268 -16.23 14.59 -8.82
C ARG A 268 -15.30 13.38 -8.72
N GLN A 269 -15.80 12.22 -8.30
CA GLN A 269 -14.95 11.03 -8.09
C GLN A 269 -15.23 9.89 -9.07
N HIS A 270 -14.14 9.40 -9.65
CA HIS A 270 -14.04 8.12 -10.35
C HIS A 270 -12.73 7.41 -9.95
N ASP A 271 -12.40 7.44 -8.65
CA ASP A 271 -11.16 6.83 -8.13
C ASP A 271 -11.13 5.34 -8.42
N PHE A 272 -9.92 4.78 -8.43
CA PHE A 272 -9.70 3.41 -8.83
C PHE A 272 -9.03 2.58 -7.74
N LEU A 273 -9.37 1.30 -7.71
CA LEU A 273 -8.71 0.29 -6.90
C LEU A 273 -8.01 -0.70 -7.84
N TYR A 274 -6.71 -0.84 -7.66
CA TYR A 274 -5.88 -1.84 -8.31
C TYR A 274 -5.76 -3.06 -7.40
N VAL A 275 -6.01 -4.25 -7.94
CA VAL A 275 -5.97 -5.51 -7.20
C VAL A 275 -4.95 -6.43 -7.86
N ALA A 276 -3.87 -6.76 -7.16
CA ALA A 276 -2.85 -7.70 -7.62
C ALA A 276 -3.05 -9.10 -7.04
N THR A 277 -2.83 -10.11 -7.88
CA THR A 277 -2.96 -11.53 -7.53
C THR A 277 -1.69 -12.29 -7.89
N SER A 278 -1.19 -13.13 -6.97
CA SER A 278 -0.04 -14.03 -7.21
C SER A 278 -0.49 -15.39 -7.76
N GLN A 279 -1.76 -15.73 -7.54
CA GLN A 279 -2.40 -16.96 -8.00
C GLN A 279 -3.84 -16.68 -8.41
N THR A 280 -4.49 -17.64 -9.10
CA THR A 280 -5.91 -17.52 -9.42
C THR A 280 -6.74 -17.37 -8.15
N THR A 281 -7.52 -16.30 -8.08
CA THR A 281 -8.20 -15.85 -6.87
C THR A 281 -9.63 -15.45 -7.19
N GLN A 282 -10.59 -15.88 -6.38
CA GLN A 282 -11.94 -15.35 -6.41
C GLN A 282 -11.97 -14.11 -5.52
N VAL A 283 -12.47 -13.02 -6.09
CA VAL A 283 -12.61 -11.71 -5.45
C VAL A 283 -14.09 -11.36 -5.38
N GLU A 284 -14.55 -10.94 -4.22
CA GLU A 284 -15.86 -10.32 -4.00
C GLU A 284 -15.69 -8.86 -3.60
N VAL A 285 -16.42 -7.97 -4.28
CA VAL A 285 -16.51 -6.54 -3.96
C VAL A 285 -17.95 -6.23 -3.60
N GLN A 286 -18.14 -5.69 -2.41
CA GLN A 286 -19.44 -5.25 -1.90
C GLN A 286 -19.48 -3.72 -1.80
N SER A 287 -20.54 -3.15 -2.38
CA SER A 287 -20.91 -1.73 -2.27
C SER A 287 -22.37 -1.63 -1.86
N GLY A 288 -22.64 -1.25 -0.61
CA GLY A 288 -24.00 -1.27 -0.07
C GLY A 288 -24.58 -2.68 -0.06
N ARG A 289 -25.71 -2.84 -0.77
CA ARG A 289 -26.38 -4.15 -0.95
C ARG A 289 -25.92 -4.90 -2.19
N SER A 290 -25.15 -4.26 -3.06
CA SER A 290 -24.66 -4.87 -4.29
C SER A 290 -23.36 -5.62 -4.01
N LYS A 291 -23.29 -6.86 -4.48
CA LYS A 291 -22.10 -7.71 -4.43
C LYS A 291 -21.73 -8.15 -5.83
N ILE A 292 -20.44 -8.09 -6.17
CA ILE A 292 -19.90 -8.55 -7.44
C ILE A 292 -18.76 -9.51 -7.14
N SER A 293 -18.87 -10.74 -7.63
CA SER A 293 -17.82 -11.75 -7.57
C SER A 293 -17.15 -11.89 -8.92
N ARG A 294 -15.81 -11.96 -8.96
CA ARG A 294 -15.01 -12.17 -10.17
C ARG A 294 -13.83 -13.09 -9.86
N ALA A 295 -13.55 -14.01 -10.79
CA ALA A 295 -12.30 -14.77 -10.77
C ALA A 295 -11.21 -13.94 -11.47
N LEU A 296 -10.10 -13.71 -10.78
CA LEU A 296 -8.92 -13.05 -11.29
C LEU A 296 -7.84 -14.11 -11.51
N THR A 297 -7.14 -14.05 -12.65
CA THR A 297 -6.04 -15.00 -12.91
C THR A 297 -4.75 -14.52 -12.26
N ALA A 298 -3.79 -15.42 -12.08
CA ALA A 298 -2.48 -15.09 -11.51
C ALA A 298 -1.74 -14.04 -12.35
N GLU A 299 -0.90 -13.24 -11.68
CA GLU A 299 -0.02 -12.24 -12.32
C GLU A 299 -0.78 -11.17 -13.11
N GLN A 300 -2.02 -10.90 -12.73
CA GLN A 300 -2.85 -9.83 -13.26
C GLN A 300 -3.07 -8.76 -12.21
N VAL A 301 -3.21 -7.53 -12.69
CA VAL A 301 -3.69 -6.42 -11.88
C VAL A 301 -5.03 -5.97 -12.46
N MET A 302 -6.09 -6.12 -11.67
CA MET A 302 -7.45 -5.77 -12.09
C MET A 302 -7.86 -4.41 -11.52
N LEU A 303 -8.55 -3.63 -12.34
CA LEU A 303 -9.06 -2.31 -11.97
C LEU A 303 -10.54 -2.36 -11.57
N TYR A 304 -10.87 -1.73 -10.45
CA TYR A 304 -12.24 -1.51 -10.00
C TYR A 304 -12.49 -0.01 -9.81
N GLY A 305 -13.64 0.48 -10.26
CA GLY A 305 -14.07 1.85 -9.96
C GLY A 305 -14.66 1.95 -8.56
N ILE A 306 -14.34 3.02 -7.84
CA ILE A 306 -14.85 3.30 -6.50
C ILE A 306 -16.00 4.32 -6.63
N PRO A 307 -17.23 3.96 -6.23
CA PRO A 307 -18.33 4.92 -6.21
C PRO A 307 -18.06 6.04 -5.19
N SER A 308 -18.50 7.24 -5.49
CA SER A 308 -18.33 8.40 -4.59
C SER A 308 -19.14 8.24 -3.30
N SER A 309 -18.64 8.79 -2.19
CA SER A 309 -19.35 8.89 -0.90
C SER A 309 -19.77 7.56 -0.26
N THR A 310 -19.11 6.45 -0.59
CA THR A 310 -19.31 5.13 0.06
C THR A 310 -17.97 4.53 0.48
N ALA A 311 -18.00 3.40 1.18
CA ALA A 311 -16.85 2.51 1.31
C ALA A 311 -17.15 1.18 0.62
N LEU A 312 -16.10 0.53 0.09
CA LEU A 312 -16.18 -0.82 -0.45
C LEU A 312 -15.64 -1.81 0.58
N LEU A 313 -16.34 -2.93 0.75
CA LEU A 313 -15.75 -4.12 1.35
C LEU A 313 -15.20 -4.98 0.23
N PHE A 314 -13.92 -5.32 0.32
CA PHE A 314 -13.24 -6.20 -0.60
C PHE A 314 -12.80 -7.47 0.12
N SER A 315 -13.11 -8.63 -0.43
CA SER A 315 -12.69 -9.92 0.11
C SER A 315 -12.18 -10.84 -1.00
N ALA A 316 -11.18 -11.65 -0.68
CA ALA A 316 -10.56 -12.59 -1.60
C ALA A 316 -10.33 -13.95 -0.92
N ASN A 317 -10.46 -15.04 -1.68
CA ASN A 317 -10.21 -16.40 -1.17
C ASN A 317 -8.71 -16.79 -1.14
N ALA A 318 -7.85 -15.89 -1.62
CA ALA A 318 -6.40 -15.97 -1.51
C ALA A 318 -5.86 -14.56 -1.26
N ARG A 319 -4.59 -14.47 -0.83
CA ARG A 319 -3.98 -13.21 -0.46
C ARG A 319 -3.74 -12.34 -1.69
N VAL A 320 -4.05 -11.05 -1.55
CA VAL A 320 -3.93 -10.02 -2.59
C VAL A 320 -3.34 -8.74 -1.99
N GLN A 321 -2.84 -7.86 -2.85
CA GLN A 321 -2.48 -6.51 -2.45
C GLN A 321 -3.36 -5.50 -3.21
N LEU A 322 -3.87 -4.50 -2.48
CA LEU A 322 -4.72 -3.44 -3.01
C LEU A 322 -3.98 -2.11 -2.99
N MET A 323 -4.07 -1.38 -4.10
CA MET A 323 -3.60 0.00 -4.19
C MET A 323 -4.75 0.89 -4.65
N PHE A 324 -5.00 1.95 -3.90
CA PHE A 324 -5.97 2.99 -4.25
C PHE A 324 -5.28 4.06 -5.10
N PHE A 325 -5.96 4.54 -6.12
CA PHE A 325 -5.52 5.63 -6.98
C PHE A 325 -6.60 6.70 -7.03
N SER A 326 -6.28 7.90 -6.52
CA SER A 326 -7.13 9.06 -6.71
C SER A 326 -6.89 9.66 -8.08
N ASN A 327 -7.95 10.07 -8.78
CA ASN A 327 -7.81 10.79 -10.06
C ASN A 327 -7.37 12.25 -9.92
N GLY A 328 -7.18 12.74 -8.69
CA GLY A 328 -7.15 14.17 -8.41
C GLY A 328 -8.56 14.76 -8.49
N GLY A 329 -8.70 16.05 -8.18
CA GLY A 329 -10.01 16.68 -8.22
C GLY A 329 -10.06 18.06 -7.60
N THR A 330 -11.22 18.39 -7.06
CA THR A 330 -11.45 19.67 -6.37
C THR A 330 -12.22 19.42 -5.09
N LYS A 331 -11.72 19.99 -4.00
CA LYS A 331 -12.37 20.01 -2.68
C LYS A 331 -12.39 21.46 -2.20
N GLY A 332 -13.57 22.09 -2.22
CA GLY A 332 -13.67 23.52 -1.98
C GLY A 332 -12.84 24.30 -2.99
N ASN A 333 -11.87 25.08 -2.50
CA ASN A 333 -10.99 25.91 -3.36
C ASN A 333 -9.67 25.21 -3.75
N ILE A 334 -9.43 23.98 -3.29
CA ILE A 334 -8.19 23.26 -3.57
C ILE A 334 -8.40 22.36 -4.78
N ARG A 335 -7.62 22.60 -5.83
CA ARG A 335 -7.44 21.68 -6.95
C ARG A 335 -6.19 20.84 -6.70
N TYR A 336 -6.37 19.55 -6.46
CA TYR A 336 -5.29 18.63 -6.08
C TYR A 336 -5.07 17.57 -7.16
N ASP A 337 -3.82 17.10 -7.27
CA ASP A 337 -3.39 16.16 -8.29
C ASP A 337 -3.62 14.69 -7.88
N PRO A 338 -3.49 13.73 -8.83
CA PRO A 338 -3.62 12.32 -8.51
C PRO A 338 -2.63 11.87 -7.45
N PHE A 339 -3.02 10.91 -6.61
CA PHE A 339 -2.11 10.24 -5.68
C PHE A 339 -2.39 8.74 -5.66
N PHE A 340 -1.42 7.97 -5.19
CA PHE A 340 -1.48 6.51 -5.12
C PHE A 340 -1.20 6.08 -3.70
N MET A 341 -1.92 5.08 -3.19
CA MET A 341 -1.69 4.62 -1.83
C MET A 341 -1.97 3.14 -1.64
N ALA A 342 -1.18 2.47 -0.82
CA ALA A 342 -1.49 1.11 -0.38
C ALA A 342 -2.74 1.10 0.51
N ILE A 343 -3.60 0.09 0.37
CA ILE A 343 -4.70 -0.16 1.30
C ILE A 343 -4.34 -1.33 2.23
N PRO A 344 -4.21 -1.10 3.54
CA PRO A 344 -3.90 -2.16 4.49
C PRO A 344 -5.09 -3.13 4.63
N ALA A 345 -4.78 -4.41 4.82
CA ALA A 345 -5.79 -5.40 5.15
C ALA A 345 -6.35 -5.14 6.55
N ILE A 346 -7.60 -5.56 6.79
CA ILE A 346 -8.24 -5.47 8.12
C ILE A 346 -7.39 -6.18 9.19
N SER A 347 -6.73 -7.29 8.83
CA SER A 347 -5.81 -8.02 9.72
C SER A 347 -4.55 -7.25 10.09
N SER A 348 -4.25 -6.13 9.43
CA SER A 348 -3.12 -5.24 9.71
C SER A 348 -3.51 -3.99 10.51
N TYR A 349 -4.76 -3.91 10.97
CA TYR A 349 -5.22 -2.80 11.81
C TYR A 349 -4.54 -2.82 13.18
N CYS A 350 -4.24 -1.64 13.70
CA CYS A 350 -3.48 -1.44 14.93
C CYS A 350 -4.28 -0.59 15.93
N GLN A 351 -3.86 -0.63 17.20
CA GLN A 351 -4.46 0.19 18.25
C GLN A 351 -3.86 1.59 18.32
N SER A 352 -2.67 1.81 17.76
CA SER A 352 -1.97 3.09 17.79
C SER A 352 -1.27 3.34 16.47
N TYR A 353 -1.37 4.58 15.99
CA TYR A 353 -0.73 5.05 14.78
C TYR A 353 -0.04 6.39 14.99
N HIS A 354 1.08 6.60 14.31
CA HIS A 354 1.60 7.92 14.00
C HIS A 354 1.10 8.38 12.64
N ILE A 355 0.63 9.62 12.59
CA ILE A 355 0.17 10.29 11.38
C ILE A 355 0.79 11.68 11.30
N TYR A 356 1.12 12.10 10.07
CA TYR A 356 1.83 13.34 9.82
C TYR A 356 1.07 14.21 8.83
N GLY A 357 0.98 15.50 9.15
CA GLY A 357 0.57 16.54 8.22
C GLY A 357 1.79 17.29 7.70
N PHE A 358 1.66 17.87 6.50
CA PHE A 358 2.73 18.63 5.86
C PHE A 358 2.29 20.06 5.50
N ASP A 359 3.27 20.97 5.43
CA ASP A 359 3.08 22.34 4.96
C ASP A 359 2.56 22.37 3.52
N ASP A 360 1.74 23.38 3.21
CA ASP A 360 1.01 23.54 1.93
C ASP A 360 -0.11 22.51 1.65
N PHE A 361 -0.40 21.60 2.58
CA PHE A 361 -1.50 20.65 2.46
C PHE A 361 -2.61 20.96 3.47
N GLU A 362 -3.84 20.67 3.08
CA GLU A 362 -4.88 20.27 4.03
C GLU A 362 -4.74 18.78 4.27
N ASN A 363 -4.52 18.41 5.53
CA ASN A 363 -4.21 17.05 5.95
C ASN A 363 -5.45 16.39 6.58
N TYR A 364 -5.65 15.13 6.24
CA TYR A 364 -6.82 14.34 6.61
C TYR A 364 -6.40 12.95 7.05
N ALA A 365 -7.11 12.43 8.06
CA ALA A 365 -7.07 11.04 8.45
C ALA A 365 -8.36 10.35 7.98
N LEU A 366 -8.24 9.25 7.23
CA LEU A 366 -9.38 8.35 6.99
C LEU A 366 -9.31 7.22 8.01
N ILE A 367 -10.30 7.19 8.90
CA ILE A 367 -10.36 6.28 10.04
C ILE A 367 -11.37 5.19 9.69
N ILE A 368 -11.01 3.92 9.87
CA ILE A 368 -11.90 2.77 9.74
C ILE A 368 -11.92 2.02 11.07
N ALA A 369 -13.04 2.07 11.79
CA ALA A 369 -13.16 1.44 13.10
C ALA A 369 -14.42 0.57 13.17
N LYS A 370 -14.43 -0.42 14.07
CA LYS A 370 -15.69 -1.10 14.42
C LYS A 370 -16.68 -0.05 14.92
N THR A 371 -17.93 -0.15 14.49
CA THR A 371 -18.97 0.86 14.77
C THR A 371 -19.18 1.03 16.27
N SER A 372 -19.15 -0.07 17.04
CA SER A 372 -19.25 -0.06 18.51
C SER A 372 -18.07 0.64 19.20
N GLU A 373 -16.90 0.67 18.56
CA GLU A 373 -15.64 1.16 19.13
C GLU A 373 -15.26 2.55 18.60
N SER A 374 -15.99 3.05 17.60
CA SER A 374 -15.66 4.29 16.87
C SER A 374 -15.54 5.52 17.77
N ALA A 375 -16.33 5.60 18.85
CA ALA A 375 -16.28 6.69 19.82
C ALA A 375 -15.02 6.65 20.72
N GLY A 376 -14.32 5.51 20.79
CA GLY A 376 -13.12 5.33 21.61
C GLY A 376 -11.83 5.76 20.92
N VAL A 377 -11.86 6.14 19.64
CA VAL A 377 -10.67 6.63 18.92
C VAL A 377 -10.31 8.02 19.43
N THR A 378 -9.03 8.22 19.70
CA THR A 378 -8.45 9.46 20.24
C THR A 378 -7.34 9.99 19.34
N ILE A 379 -7.04 11.28 19.46
CA ILE A 379 -5.85 11.94 18.90
C ILE A 379 -5.10 12.64 20.02
N ASP A 380 -3.81 12.36 20.18
CA ASP A 380 -2.95 12.82 21.27
C ASP A 380 -3.62 12.65 22.64
N LYS A 381 -4.19 11.45 22.87
CA LYS A 381 -4.97 11.09 24.08
C LYS A 381 -6.24 11.91 24.32
N ARG A 382 -6.73 12.66 23.33
CA ARG A 382 -7.98 13.43 23.41
C ARG A 382 -9.06 12.81 22.52
N PRO A 383 -10.33 12.77 22.94
CA PRO A 383 -11.42 12.33 22.09
C PRO A 383 -11.48 13.14 20.79
N LEU A 384 -11.82 12.47 19.68
CA LEU A 384 -12.08 13.19 18.44
C LEU A 384 -13.38 14.00 18.55
N HIS A 385 -13.35 15.24 18.06
CA HIS A 385 -14.52 16.12 18.01
C HIS A 385 -15.01 16.29 16.57
N ASN A 386 -16.31 16.53 16.40
CA ASN A 386 -16.94 16.80 15.09
C ASN A 386 -16.73 15.70 14.04
N VAL A 387 -16.66 14.44 14.46
CA VAL A 387 -16.49 13.30 13.55
C VAL A 387 -17.85 12.84 13.02
N LEU A 388 -18.00 12.83 11.69
CA LEU A 388 -19.15 12.25 11.02
C LEU A 388 -18.86 10.81 10.59
N TRP A 389 -19.20 9.85 11.44
CA TRP A 389 -19.07 8.43 11.14
C TRP A 389 -20.12 7.96 10.12
N LYS A 390 -19.67 7.21 9.11
CA LYS A 390 -20.49 6.62 8.07
C LYS A 390 -20.38 5.10 8.13
N PRO A 391 -21.49 4.34 8.17
CA PRO A 391 -21.44 2.89 8.23
C PRO A 391 -20.88 2.31 6.92
N VAL A 392 -20.03 1.30 7.05
CA VAL A 392 -19.64 0.44 5.93
C VAL A 392 -20.70 -0.65 5.81
N LEU A 393 -21.69 -0.40 4.95
CA LEU A 393 -22.89 -1.24 4.83
C LEU A 393 -22.56 -2.72 4.61
N GLY A 394 -23.14 -3.58 5.44
CA GLY A 394 -22.92 -5.03 5.41
C GLY A 394 -21.73 -5.53 6.22
N THR A 395 -21.12 -4.66 7.03
CA THR A 395 -20.04 -5.01 7.97
C THR A 395 -20.31 -4.43 9.36
N GLU A 396 -19.47 -4.79 10.33
CA GLU A 396 -19.47 -4.17 11.66
C GLU A 396 -18.73 -2.80 11.69
N TYR A 397 -18.12 -2.37 10.59
CA TYR A 397 -17.26 -1.20 10.54
C TYR A 397 -18.01 0.07 10.14
N SER A 398 -17.46 1.19 10.61
CA SER A 398 -17.77 2.54 10.15
C SER A 398 -16.47 3.23 9.75
N TRP A 399 -16.57 4.25 8.91
CA TRP A 399 -15.44 5.06 8.52
C TRP A 399 -15.74 6.55 8.68
N ALA A 400 -14.70 7.35 8.87
CA ALA A 400 -14.80 8.80 8.94
C ALA A 400 -13.59 9.45 8.28
N GLU A 401 -13.79 10.64 7.72
CA GLU A 401 -12.72 11.54 7.35
C GLU A 401 -12.59 12.60 8.46
N TYR A 402 -11.39 12.74 9.01
CA TYR A 402 -11.08 13.67 10.08
C TYR A 402 -10.02 14.68 9.60
N SER A 403 -10.27 15.97 9.78
CA SER A 403 -9.32 17.01 9.39
C SER A 403 -8.26 17.19 10.47
N LEU A 404 -6.99 17.04 10.07
CA LEU A 404 -5.83 17.41 10.89
C LEU A 404 -5.52 18.91 10.73
N GLY A 405 -5.96 19.52 9.62
CA GLY A 405 -5.76 20.94 9.33
C GLY A 405 -4.54 21.18 8.43
N LYS A 406 -3.98 22.39 8.51
CA LYS A 406 -2.87 22.85 7.65
C LYS A 406 -1.54 22.87 8.41
N GLY A 407 -0.46 22.76 7.65
CA GLY A 407 0.90 22.88 8.18
C GLY A 407 1.49 21.53 8.61
N PHE A 408 2.79 21.56 8.93
CA PHE A 408 3.46 20.41 9.52
C PHE A 408 2.86 20.04 10.88
N GLN A 409 2.49 18.77 11.02
CA GLN A 409 1.90 18.23 12.24
C GLN A 409 2.36 16.79 12.44
N ALA A 410 2.55 16.38 13.69
CA ALA A 410 2.80 15.00 14.06
C ALA A 410 1.85 14.64 15.19
N HIS A 411 1.00 13.64 14.96
CA HIS A 411 -0.02 13.22 15.89
C HIS A 411 0.06 11.72 16.15
N SER A 412 -0.36 11.32 17.35
CA SER A 412 -0.67 9.94 17.65
C SER A 412 -2.19 9.77 17.64
N MET A 413 -2.68 8.76 16.93
CA MET A 413 -4.10 8.37 16.98
C MET A 413 -4.20 6.99 17.58
N GLU A 414 -5.00 6.85 18.64
CA GLU A 414 -5.02 5.65 19.46
C GLU A 414 -6.42 5.21 19.87
N HIS A 415 -6.56 3.93 20.19
CA HIS A 415 -7.71 3.34 20.82
C HIS A 415 -7.24 2.38 21.94
N GLY A 416 -7.92 2.36 23.09
CA GLY A 416 -7.43 1.66 24.28
C GLY A 416 -7.46 0.12 24.24
N SER A 417 -8.15 -0.48 23.25
CA SER A 417 -8.33 -1.95 23.18
C SER A 417 -8.63 -2.49 21.76
N SER A 418 -9.51 -1.83 21.02
CA SER A 418 -9.88 -2.22 19.65
C SER A 418 -8.91 -1.69 18.59
N PRO A 419 -8.43 -2.53 17.64
CA PRO A 419 -7.69 -2.06 16.48
C PRO A 419 -8.60 -1.34 15.48
N PHE A 420 -8.03 -0.38 14.75
CA PHE A 420 -8.70 0.35 13.68
C PHE A 420 -7.73 0.55 12.51
N GLY A 421 -8.24 0.86 11.32
CA GLY A 421 -7.44 1.22 10.17
C GLY A 421 -7.28 2.74 10.07
N LEU A 422 -6.09 3.20 9.66
CA LEU A 422 -5.82 4.62 9.50
C LEU A 422 -5.03 4.88 8.22
N LEU A 423 -5.54 5.80 7.40
CA LEU A 423 -4.90 6.27 6.19
C LEU A 423 -4.63 7.78 6.31
N SER A 424 -3.45 8.21 5.88
CA SER A 424 -3.04 9.60 5.79
C SER A 424 -3.24 10.12 4.38
N VAL A 425 -3.88 11.28 4.24
CA VAL A 425 -4.10 11.94 2.94
C VAL A 425 -3.86 13.42 3.10
N GLY A 426 -3.11 14.01 2.17
CA GLY A 426 -2.93 15.46 2.08
C GLY A 426 -3.28 15.96 0.70
N ILE A 427 -4.06 17.04 0.64
CA ILE A 427 -4.37 17.73 -0.62
C ILE A 427 -3.81 19.15 -0.58
N GLY A 428 -3.06 19.51 -1.62
CA GLY A 428 -2.52 20.83 -1.85
C GLY A 428 -2.91 21.34 -3.23
N ASN A 429 -2.65 22.60 -3.52
CA ASN A 429 -2.84 23.12 -4.87
C ASN A 429 -1.82 22.47 -5.81
N GLN A 430 -2.29 21.68 -6.78
CA GLN A 430 -1.47 20.94 -7.75
C GLN A 430 -0.44 20.01 -7.09
N LYS A 431 -0.84 19.35 -6.00
CA LYS A 431 -0.09 18.25 -5.37
C LYS A 431 -0.97 17.49 -4.40
N ALA A 432 -0.77 16.19 -4.26
CA ALA A 432 -1.42 15.40 -3.22
C ALA A 432 -0.60 14.18 -2.85
N PHE A 433 -0.71 13.72 -1.60
CA PHE A 433 -0.11 12.46 -1.18
C PHE A 433 -1.18 11.58 -0.51
N GLY A 434 -0.93 10.28 -0.48
CA GLY A 434 -1.70 9.35 0.33
C GLY A 434 -0.83 8.19 0.77
N SER A 435 -1.02 7.70 1.99
CA SER A 435 -0.34 6.50 2.48
C SER A 435 -1.09 5.86 3.64
N PRO A 436 -0.85 4.57 3.96
CA PRO A 436 -1.19 4.04 5.27
C PRO A 436 -0.49 4.84 6.38
N ALA A 437 -1.18 5.10 7.49
CA ALA A 437 -0.53 5.66 8.67
C ALA A 437 0.43 4.63 9.30
N ILE A 438 1.39 5.11 10.09
CA ILE A 438 2.44 4.27 10.66
C ILE A 438 1.94 3.59 11.92
N CYS A 439 1.75 2.27 11.89
CA CYS A 439 1.42 1.50 13.08
C CYS A 439 2.54 1.63 14.14
N ALA A 440 2.19 2.15 15.32
CA ALA A 440 3.12 2.54 16.38
C ALA A 440 3.27 1.49 17.48
N SER A 441 2.35 0.53 17.55
CA SER A 441 2.34 -0.54 18.55
C SER A 441 1.45 -1.68 18.09
N SER A 442 2.00 -2.89 18.12
CA SER A 442 1.24 -4.10 18.44
C SER A 442 1.66 -4.50 19.85
N GLU A 443 1.10 -3.91 20.90
CA GLU A 443 1.40 -4.37 22.25
C GLU A 443 1.01 -5.85 22.36
N TYR A 444 2.03 -6.71 22.47
CA TYR A 444 1.93 -7.92 23.24
C TYR A 444 1.59 -7.48 24.66
N SER A 445 0.37 -7.80 25.11
CA SER A 445 -0.03 -7.61 26.49
C SER A 445 0.99 -8.29 27.39
N VAL A 446 1.81 -7.52 28.11
CA VAL A 446 2.55 -8.04 29.26
C VAL A 446 1.51 -8.38 30.29
N VAL A 447 1.14 -9.66 30.36
CA VAL A 447 0.39 -10.20 31.49
C VAL A 447 1.29 -10.04 32.71
N THR A 448 1.05 -9.00 33.51
CA THR A 448 1.58 -8.93 34.86
C THR A 448 1.10 -10.17 35.62
N PRO A 449 1.99 -10.99 36.19
CA PRO A 449 1.56 -12.09 37.05
C PRO A 449 0.86 -11.50 38.26
N HIS A 450 -0.41 -11.86 38.47
CA HIS A 450 -1.05 -11.60 39.75
C HIS A 450 -0.25 -12.29 40.87
N PRO A 451 0.07 -11.60 41.97
CA PRO A 451 0.62 -12.26 43.14
C PRO A 451 -0.48 -13.17 43.72
N SER A 452 -0.17 -14.46 43.80
CA SER A 452 -0.99 -15.43 44.52
C SER A 452 -1.03 -15.04 45.99
N ALA A 453 -2.23 -14.91 46.54
CA ALA A 453 -2.46 -14.92 47.98
C ALA A 453 -2.59 -16.37 48.47
#